data_AF-A0A845YXN1-F1
#
_entry.id   AF-A0A845YXN1-F1
#
_cell.length_a   1.000
_cell.length_b   1.000
_cell.length_c   1.000
_cell.angle_alpha   90.00
_cell.angle_beta   90.00
_cell.angle_gamma   90.00
#
_symmetry.space_group_name_H-M   'P 1'
#
loop_
_entity.id
_entity.type
_entity.pdbx_description
1 polymer ?
#
loop_
_entity_poly.entity_id
_entity_poly.type
_entity_poly.pdbx_seq_one_letter_code
_entity_poly.pdbx_strand_id
1 'polypeptide(L)' 'MSAPNCVLERQPLEKLTSEGQLMSYHHEGFFRPMDTYKEYVELNKYWNLGEAPWNVLANFNNCKNEKNL' A
#
# COMPACT_ATOMS: atom_id res chain seq x y z
N MET A 1 17.78 6.15 22.24
CA MET A 1 16.70 5.25 22.69
C MET A 1 15.39 5.87 22.21
N SER A 2 14.65 5.18 21.32
CA SER A 2 13.34 5.66 20.87
C SER A 2 12.37 5.64 22.05
N ALA A 3 11.62 6.72 22.26
CA ALA A 3 10.70 6.83 23.39
C ALA A 3 9.51 5.86 23.21
N PRO A 4 9.10 5.13 24.26
CA PRO A 4 8.08 4.07 24.18
C PRO A 4 6.69 4.56 23.77
N ASN A 5 6.45 5.87 23.82
CA ASN A 5 5.21 6.52 23.42
C ASN A 5 5.08 6.76 21.89
N CYS A 6 6.11 6.44 21.10
CA CYS A 6 6.09 6.65 19.64
C CYS A 6 5.78 5.38 18.83
N VAL A 7 5.62 4.22 19.47
CA VAL A 7 5.31 2.95 18.77
C VAL A 7 3.79 2.82 18.62
N LEU A 8 3.29 3.07 17.41
CA LEU A 8 1.86 3.05 17.12
C LEU A 8 1.29 1.62 17.21
N GLU A 9 2.10 0.62 16.89
CA GLU A 9 1.66 -0.78 16.80
C GLU A 9 1.37 -1.42 18.16
N ARG A 10 1.76 -0.77 19.27
CA ARG A 10 1.63 -1.31 20.62
C ARG A 10 0.46 -0.66 21.35
N GLN A 11 0.78 0.24 22.28
CA GLN A 11 -0.18 0.82 23.21
C GLN A 11 -1.43 1.44 22.54
N PRO A 12 -1.33 2.23 21.45
CA PRO A 12 -2.53 2.87 20.90
C PRO A 12 -3.42 1.89 20.13
N LEU A 13 -2.86 0.95 19.35
CA LEU A 13 -3.69 -0.06 18.66
C LEU A 13 -4.31 -1.07 19.63
N GLU A 14 -3.58 -1.51 20.67
CA GLU A 14 -4.11 -2.38 21.72
C GLU A 14 -5.31 -1.73 22.43
N LYS A 15 -5.19 -0.44 22.76
CA LYS A 15 -6.27 0.33 23.38
C LYS A 15 -7.51 0.40 22.48
N LEU A 16 -7.35 0.81 21.22
CA LEU A 16 -8.47 0.90 20.27
C LEU A 16 -9.16 -0.44 20.05
N THR A 17 -8.42 -1.54 20.07
CA THR A 17 -8.97 -2.90 19.98
C THR A 17 -9.82 -3.21 21.22
N SER A 18 -9.32 -2.91 22.42
CA SER A 18 -10.04 -3.14 23.68
C SER A 18 -11.32 -2.29 23.82
N GLU A 19 -11.34 -1.10 23.22
CA GLU A 19 -12.48 -0.19 23.22
C GLU A 19 -13.47 -0.48 22.07
N GLY A 20 -13.20 -1.49 21.23
CA GLY A 20 -14.06 -1.83 20.08
C GLY A 20 -14.05 -0.76 18.96
N GLN A 21 -13.03 0.09 18.94
CA GLN A 21 -12.87 1.19 17.98
C GLN A 21 -11.94 0.83 16.80
N LEU A 22 -11.32 -0.35 16.83
CA LEU A 22 -10.51 -0.86 15.73
C LEU A 22 -11.33 -1.80 14.83
N MET A 23 -11.41 -1.45 13.54
CA MET A 23 -12.04 -2.28 12.51
C MET A 23 -10.98 -2.73 11.49
N SER A 24 -11.17 -3.90 10.89
CA SER A 24 -10.35 -4.39 9.79
C SER A 24 -11.04 -4.17 8.45
N TYR A 25 -10.25 -3.86 7.42
CA TYR A 25 -10.70 -3.78 6.04
C TYR A 25 -10.01 -4.86 5.22
N HIS A 26 -10.77 -5.59 4.41
CA HIS A 26 -10.22 -6.59 3.50
C HIS A 26 -9.77 -5.93 2.21
N HIS A 27 -8.46 -5.82 2.01
CA HIS A 27 -7.89 -5.27 0.77
C HIS A 27 -7.75 -6.37 -0.29
N GLU A 28 -8.54 -6.28 -1.36
CA GLU A 28 -8.49 -7.24 -2.48
C GLU A 28 -7.47 -6.86 -3.57
N GLY A 29 -6.90 -5.66 -3.48
CA GLY A 29 -5.94 -5.16 -4.45
C GLY A 29 -4.52 -5.65 -4.22
N PHE A 30 -3.61 -5.19 -5.08
CA PHE A 30 -2.19 -5.44 -4.91
C PHE A 30 -1.64 -4.74 -3.66
N PHE A 31 -0.89 -5.46 -2.84
CA PHE A 31 -0.10 -4.94 -1.73
C PHE A 31 1.19 -5.74 -1.60
N ARG A 32 2.34 -5.05 -1.55
CA ARG A 32 3.66 -5.66 -1.33
C ARG A 32 4.54 -4.71 -0.50
N PRO A 33 5.19 -5.19 0.57
CA PRO A 33 6.17 -4.41 1.32
C PRO A 33 7.53 -4.34 0.58
N MET A 34 8.42 -3.48 1.07
CA MET A 34 9.78 -3.32 0.56
C MET A 34 10.77 -3.36 1.73
N ASP A 35 10.90 -4.52 2.35
CA ASP A 35 11.75 -4.70 3.53
C ASP A 35 13.12 -5.29 3.15
N THR A 36 13.18 -5.99 2.01
CA THR A 36 14.35 -6.69 1.51
C THR A 36 14.83 -6.17 0.15
N TYR A 37 16.11 -6.40 -0.15
CA TYR A 37 16.68 -6.04 -1.45
C TYR A 37 15.97 -6.73 -2.63
N LYS A 38 15.48 -7.95 -2.43
CA LYS A 38 14.73 -8.68 -3.46
C LYS A 38 13.44 -7.94 -3.84
N GLU A 39 12.68 -7.50 -2.83
CA GLU A 39 11.44 -6.75 -3.04
C GLU A 39 11.73 -5.40 -3.71
N TYR A 40 12.82 -4.73 -3.33
CA TYR A 40 13.28 -3.52 -4.02
C TYR A 40 13.49 -3.75 -5.52
N VAL A 41 14.21 -4.81 -5.90
CA VAL A 41 14.46 -5.13 -7.33
C VAL A 41 13.16 -5.45 -8.06
N GLU A 42 12.28 -6.24 -7.45
CA GLU A 42 10.98 -6.62 -8.06
C GLU A 42 10.06 -5.40 -8.25
N LEU A 43 9.93 -4.55 -7.25
CA LEU A 43 9.08 -3.34 -7.32
C LEU A 43 9.61 -2.34 -8.36
N ASN A 44 10.94 -2.17 -8.44
CA ASN A 44 11.53 -1.32 -9.48
C ASN A 44 11.36 -1.90 -10.88
N LYS A 45 11.36 -3.23 -11.03
CA LYS A 45 11.05 -3.87 -12.32
C LYS A 45 9.64 -3.51 -12.78
N TYR A 46 8.63 -3.62 -11.91
CA TYR A 46 7.25 -3.23 -12.25
C TYR A 46 7.15 -1.74 -12.61
N TRP A 47 7.87 -0.88 -11.91
CA TRP A 47 7.92 0.55 -12.21
C TRP A 47 8.54 0.83 -13.58
N ASN A 48 9.70 0.24 -13.88
CA ASN A 48 10.41 0.44 -15.14
C ASN A 48 9.65 -0.11 -16.35
N LEU A 49 8.85 -1.16 -16.16
CA LEU A 49 7.96 -1.70 -17.20
C LEU A 49 6.69 -0.87 -17.39
N GLY A 50 6.40 0.07 -16.48
CA GLY A 50 5.14 0.83 -16.49
C GLY A 50 3.92 0.01 -16.04
N GLU A 51 4.14 -1.19 -15.50
CA GLU A 51 3.11 -2.14 -15.07
C GLU A 51 2.89 -2.10 -13.55
N ALA A 52 3.35 -1.04 -12.87
CA ALA A 52 3.21 -0.88 -11.44
C ALA A 52 1.73 -0.80 -11.02
N PRO A 53 1.16 -1.82 -10.34
CA PRO A 53 -0.27 -1.87 -10.03
C PRO A 53 -0.70 -0.81 -9.00
N TRP A 54 0.24 -0.26 -8.23
CA TRP A 54 -0.01 0.87 -7.32
C TRP A 54 -0.02 2.23 -8.04
N ASN A 55 0.44 2.30 -9.29
CA ASN A 55 0.39 3.52 -10.08
C ASN A 55 -1.00 3.70 -10.72
N VAL A 56 -1.96 4.15 -9.90
CA VAL A 56 -3.35 4.36 -10.34
C VAL A 56 -3.48 5.42 -11.44
N LEU A 57 -2.51 6.34 -11.55
CA LEU A 57 -2.51 7.43 -12.55
C LEU A 57 -2.24 6.93 -13.98
N ALA A 58 -1.47 5.86 -14.16
CA ALA A 58 -1.23 5.28 -15.48
C ALA A 58 -2.53 4.83 -16.16
N ASN A 59 -3.49 4.32 -15.38
CA ASN A 59 -4.78 3.84 -15.89
C ASN A 59 -5.71 4.96 -16.37
N PHE A 60 -5.55 6.21 -15.91
CA PHE A 60 -6.35 7.34 -16.40
C PHE A 60 -6.03 7.70 -17.84
N ASN A 61 -4.82 7.42 -18.33
CA ASN A 61 -4.44 7.72 -19.71
C ASN A 61 -5.08 6.76 -20.73
N ASN A 62 -5.43 5.53 -20.33
CA ASN A 62 -6.10 4.56 -21.22
C ASN A 62 -7.58 4.89 -21.44
N CYS A 63 -8.26 5.53 -20.49
CA CYS A 63 -9.69 5.86 -20.61
C CYS A 63 -9.96 6.98 -21.64
N LYS A 64 -8.93 7.69 -22.14
CA LYS A 64 -9.08 8.69 -23.21
C LYS A 64 -9.08 8.10 -24.62
N ASN A 65 -8.72 6.83 -24.80
CA ASN A 65 -8.64 6.19 -26.13
C ASN A 65 -9.92 5.46 -26.55
N GLU A 66 -10.91 5.32 -25.66
CA GLU A 66 -12.18 4.61 -25.95
C GLU A 66 -13.36 5.56 -26.27
N LYS A 67 -13.10 6.82 -26.61
CA LYS A 67 -14.13 7.76 -27.10
C LYS A 67 -14.04 8.07 -28.59
N ASN A 68 -13.65 7.08 -29.40
CA ASN A 68 -13.83 7.08 -30.84
C ASN A 68 -14.20 5.67 -31.34
N LEU A 69 -15.39 5.20 -30.94
CA LEU A 69 -16.25 4.37 -31.80
C LEU A 69 -17.71 4.62 -31.42
#